data_AF-A0A484L319-F1
#
_entry.id   AF-A0A484L319-F1
#
_cell.length_a   1.000
_cell.length_b   1.000
_cell.length_c   1.000
_cell.angle_alpha   90.00
_cell.angle_beta   90.00
_cell.angle_gamma   90.00
#
_symmetry.space_group_name_H-M   'P 1'
#
loop_
_entity.id
_entity.type
_entity.pdbx_description
1 polymer ?
#
loop_
_entity_poly.entity_id
_entity_poly.type
_entity_poly.pdbx_seq_one_letter_code
_entity_poly.pdbx_strand_id
1 'polypeptide(L)'
;MTYHPYLRKNPTRYICAGVLILCFILYFRYSPAAVYPYSSSLLKVFELKMAEPKIFDLDNGTMRVRVSNFGCTILSLSVPDKDGKMDDVVLGFDTLEPYMKGAAPYFGCIVGRVANRIKDGKFTINGVEYSLPINKPPNSLHGGHKGYDKVLWEVAEQKHGDTPSITFTYHSHDGEEGYPGDLLVTATYTLTSKTTLRLDMVAVPGNKATPVSLAQHTYWNLAGHNSGDVLEHTAQIWANHVTPVDQNTIPTGEILPVKDTPFDFTAEKKIGRDIQQVGLGYDHNYVLDCGDEKEGKLRRAARIKDPKSSRVLNLWTNAPGMQFYTANYVNGIVGKDGAVYNKHGGVCLETQGFPNAINTPNFPSVVVQPGEEYKHTMVYEFSAE
;
A
#
# COMPACT_ATOMS: atom_id res chain seq x y z
N MET A 1 -69.14 31.04 1.80
CA MET A 1 -69.26 29.70 1.19
C MET A 1 -68.60 28.72 2.15
N THR A 2 -69.30 27.84 2.89
CA THR A 2 -70.13 26.68 2.47
C THR A 2 -69.30 25.55 1.84
N TYR A 3 -69.33 24.30 2.31
CA TYR A 3 -69.96 23.71 3.52
C TYR A 3 -69.24 22.39 3.88
N HIS A 4 -69.33 21.94 5.14
CA HIS A 4 -68.91 20.61 5.67
C HIS A 4 -70.20 19.94 6.23
N PRO A 5 -70.23 18.77 6.92
CA PRO A 5 -69.29 17.63 7.05
C PRO A 5 -70.05 16.28 6.83
N TYR A 6 -69.53 15.15 7.32
CA TYR A 6 -70.15 14.20 8.30
C TYR A 6 -69.25 12.93 8.36
N LEU A 7 -68.53 12.54 9.43
CA LEU A 7 -68.75 12.37 10.89
C LEU A 7 -69.23 10.97 11.34
N ARG A 8 -68.32 10.20 11.97
CA ARG A 8 -68.49 9.34 13.19
C ARG A 8 -67.22 8.47 13.41
N LYS A 9 -66.79 8.10 14.63
CA LYS A 9 -66.85 8.75 15.96
C LYS A 9 -65.84 8.08 16.92
N ASN A 10 -65.15 8.88 17.73
CA ASN A 10 -64.28 8.60 18.91
C ASN A 10 -64.86 7.62 19.98
N PRO A 11 -64.10 7.22 21.04
CA PRO A 11 -62.63 7.06 21.26
C PRO A 11 -62.28 5.77 22.10
N THR A 12 -61.09 5.68 22.75
CA THR A 12 -60.95 5.64 24.26
C THR A 12 -59.50 5.33 24.77
N ARG A 13 -58.87 6.33 25.44
CA ARG A 13 -57.83 6.29 26.54
C ARG A 13 -56.51 5.48 26.36
N TYR A 14 -55.32 6.10 26.48
CA TYR A 14 -54.46 6.28 27.69
C TYR A 14 -53.88 4.97 28.28
N ILE A 15 -52.68 4.87 28.89
CA ILE A 15 -51.86 5.82 29.69
C ILE A 15 -50.34 5.66 29.37
N CYS A 16 -49.52 6.66 29.68
CA CYS A 16 -48.04 6.63 29.57
C CYS A 16 -47.35 5.63 30.52
N ALA A 17 -46.16 5.16 30.16
CA ALA A 17 -45.24 4.50 31.09
C ALA A 17 -43.77 4.87 30.79
N GLY A 18 -43.17 5.66 31.67
CA GLY A 18 -41.73 5.87 31.75
C GLY A 18 -41.30 5.66 33.21
N VAL A 19 -40.53 4.60 33.47
CA VAL A 19 -40.06 4.20 34.80
C VAL A 19 -38.60 3.75 34.63
N LEU A 20 -37.62 4.56 35.04
CA LEU A 20 -37.03 4.65 36.38
C LEU A 20 -36.14 3.45 36.75
N ILE A 21 -34.85 3.77 36.94
CA ILE A 21 -33.82 2.86 37.46
C ILE A 21 -34.09 2.60 38.95
N LEU A 22 -33.94 1.35 39.40
CA LEU A 22 -34.18 0.96 40.79
C LEU A 22 -33.03 0.08 41.30
N CYS A 23 -32.17 0.67 42.13
CA CYS A 23 -31.07 -0.04 42.77
C CYS A 23 -31.60 -0.88 43.94
N PHE A 24 -31.24 -2.17 44.00
CA PHE A 24 -31.49 -2.99 45.18
C PHE A 24 -30.30 -2.92 46.15
N ILE A 25 -30.55 -2.35 47.33
CA ILE A 25 -29.71 -2.50 48.51
C ILE A 25 -30.42 -3.48 49.44
N LEU A 26 -29.79 -4.62 49.76
CA LEU A 26 -30.24 -5.52 50.82
C LEU A 26 -29.29 -5.45 52.01
N TYR A 27 -29.88 -5.32 53.19
CA TYR A 27 -29.19 -5.05 54.45
C TYR A 27 -29.33 -6.28 55.36
N PHE A 28 -28.23 -6.80 55.91
CA PHE A 28 -28.27 -7.91 56.87
C PHE A 28 -27.32 -7.71 58.06
N ARG A 29 -27.78 -8.15 59.24
CA ARG A 29 -27.07 -8.25 60.54
C ARG A 29 -27.72 -9.39 61.32
N TYR A 30 -27.07 -10.18 62.18
CA TYR A 30 -25.67 -10.34 62.61
C TYR A 30 -25.44 -11.88 62.76
N SER A 31 -24.35 -12.48 63.27
CA SER A 31 -23.25 -12.05 64.16
C SER A 31 -21.95 -12.84 63.80
N PRO A 32 -20.80 -12.68 64.49
CA PRO A 32 -19.50 -13.01 63.91
C PRO A 32 -18.96 -14.43 64.19
N ALA A 33 -18.26 -15.00 63.19
CA ALA A 33 -17.25 -16.04 63.35
C ALA A 33 -16.27 -16.03 62.15
N ALA A 34 -15.05 -16.54 62.37
CA ALA A 34 -14.01 -16.86 61.36
C ALA A 34 -13.59 -15.75 60.37
N VAL A 35 -12.45 -15.10 60.66
CA VAL A 35 -11.70 -14.32 59.66
C VAL A 35 -11.00 -15.28 58.69
N TYR A 36 -11.32 -15.19 57.40
CA TYR A 36 -10.52 -15.75 56.30
C TYR A 36 -10.13 -14.63 55.33
N PRO A 37 -8.84 -14.43 55.02
CA PRO A 37 -8.40 -13.38 54.10
C PRO A 37 -8.70 -13.77 52.65
N TYR A 38 -9.87 -13.38 52.13
CA TYR A 38 -10.12 -13.41 50.70
C TYR A 38 -9.18 -12.42 50.00
N SER A 39 -8.21 -12.94 49.26
CA SER A 39 -7.21 -12.16 48.54
C SER A 39 -7.87 -11.26 47.49
N SER A 40 -7.58 -9.95 47.54
CA SER A 40 -8.04 -8.95 46.57
C SER A 40 -7.30 -9.02 45.22
N SER A 41 -7.04 -10.24 44.72
CA SER A 41 -6.16 -10.52 43.57
C SER A 41 -6.89 -10.97 42.30
N LEU A 42 -8.20 -10.69 42.18
CA LEU A 42 -9.02 -11.02 41.00
C LEU A 42 -9.67 -9.79 40.36
N LEU A 43 -8.83 -8.84 39.92
CA LEU A 43 -9.17 -7.92 38.83
C LEU A 43 -7.91 -7.29 38.21
N LYS A 44 -6.93 -8.12 37.82
CA LYS A 44 -5.95 -7.72 36.80
C LYS A 44 -6.68 -7.61 35.46
N VAL A 45 -7.19 -6.42 35.17
CA VAL A 45 -7.45 -6.01 33.79
C VAL A 45 -6.10 -6.05 33.09
N PHE A 46 -5.85 -7.11 32.32
CA PHE A 46 -4.79 -7.09 31.33
C PHE A 46 -5.25 -6.13 30.23
N GLU A 47 -4.83 -4.87 30.34
CA GLU A 47 -4.71 -4.03 29.16
C GLU A 47 -3.76 -4.74 28.20
N LEU A 48 -4.33 -5.36 27.16
CA LEU A 48 -3.60 -5.73 25.97
C LEU A 48 -3.13 -4.42 25.35
N LYS A 49 -1.94 -3.96 25.76
CA LYS A 49 -1.23 -2.89 25.09
C LYS A 49 -1.05 -3.32 23.63
N MET A 50 -1.88 -2.75 22.76
CA MET A 50 -1.72 -2.87 21.32
C MET A 50 -0.29 -2.48 20.99
N ALA A 51 0.43 -3.35 20.28
CA ALA A 51 1.85 -3.13 20.02
C ALA A 51 2.02 -1.83 19.22
N GLU A 52 2.71 -0.86 19.82
CA GLU A 52 2.98 0.43 19.19
C GLU A 52 3.92 0.21 17.98
N PRO A 53 3.63 0.82 16.81
CA PRO A 53 4.45 0.63 15.63
C PRO A 53 5.82 1.30 15.80
N LYS A 54 6.84 0.73 15.17
CA LYS A 54 8.24 1.07 15.37
C LYS A 54 8.91 1.48 14.06
N ILE A 55 10.04 2.16 14.18
CA ILE A 55 10.94 2.50 13.08
C ILE A 55 12.22 1.67 13.25
N PHE A 56 12.78 1.20 12.13
CA PHE A 56 13.98 0.38 12.07
C PHE A 56 14.91 0.94 10.97
N ASP A 57 16.17 1.17 11.32
CA ASP A 57 17.22 1.53 10.37
C ASP A 57 17.92 0.27 9.83
N LEU A 58 18.14 0.23 8.52
CA LEU A 58 19.19 -0.57 7.90
C LEU A 58 20.24 0.40 7.32
N ASP A 59 21.51 0.19 7.63
CA ASP A 59 22.62 1.05 7.23
C ASP A 59 23.85 0.19 6.91
N ASN A 60 24.42 0.38 5.71
CA ASN A 60 25.61 -0.33 5.23
C ASN A 60 26.85 0.61 5.10
N GLY A 61 26.78 1.82 5.65
CA GLY A 61 27.80 2.86 5.55
C GLY A 61 27.83 3.61 4.22
N THR A 62 26.96 3.30 3.25
CA THR A 62 26.83 3.99 1.95
C THR A 62 25.39 4.41 1.65
N MET A 63 24.39 3.62 2.07
CA MET A 63 22.97 3.94 2.04
C MET A 63 22.35 3.64 3.41
N ARG A 64 21.37 4.45 3.81
CA ARG A 64 20.53 4.21 4.98
C ARG A 64 19.06 4.23 4.59
N VAL A 65 18.32 3.19 4.99
CA VAL A 65 16.86 3.14 4.85
C VAL A 65 16.22 3.10 6.23
N ARG A 66 15.18 3.92 6.46
CA ARG A 66 14.28 3.77 7.61
C ARG A 66 13.01 3.11 7.13
N VAL A 67 12.66 1.97 7.73
CA VAL A 67 11.38 1.28 7.50
C VAL A 67 10.55 1.19 8.78
N SER A 68 9.24 0.98 8.66
CA SER A 68 8.35 0.71 9.77
C SER A 68 7.63 -0.62 9.60
N ASN A 69 7.33 -1.29 10.72
CA ASN A 69 6.42 -2.43 10.72
C ASN A 69 4.93 -2.01 10.63
N PHE A 70 4.60 -0.72 10.62
CA PHE A 70 3.31 -0.24 10.13
C PHE A 70 3.35 -0.21 8.60
N GLY A 71 2.53 -1.03 7.95
CA GLY A 71 2.44 -1.10 6.48
C GLY A 71 3.73 -1.50 5.75
N CYS A 72 4.72 -2.08 6.43
CA CYS A 72 6.07 -2.33 5.89
C CYS A 72 6.69 -1.08 5.24
N THR A 73 6.43 0.10 5.80
CA THR A 73 6.57 1.38 5.12
C THR A 73 8.01 1.88 5.06
N ILE A 74 8.53 2.21 3.87
CA ILE A 74 9.75 2.99 3.68
C ILE A 74 9.46 4.46 4.04
N LEU A 75 10.14 4.98 5.05
CA LEU A 75 9.98 6.36 5.55
C LEU A 75 11.02 7.32 4.94
N SER A 76 12.26 6.83 4.77
CA SER A 76 13.36 7.56 4.14
C SER A 76 14.34 6.61 3.47
N LEU A 77 14.96 7.05 2.39
CA LEU A 77 16.11 6.37 1.78
C LEU A 77 17.18 7.39 1.42
N SER A 78 18.25 7.44 2.22
CA SER A 78 19.39 8.31 1.97
C SER A 78 20.36 7.68 0.98
N VAL A 79 20.63 8.37 -0.12
CA VAL A 79 21.47 7.91 -1.25
C VAL A 79 22.50 8.99 -1.63
N PRO A 80 23.77 8.66 -1.90
CA PRO A 80 24.76 9.63 -2.35
C PRO A 80 24.50 10.10 -3.79
N ASP A 81 24.86 11.34 -4.10
CA ASP A 81 25.04 11.82 -5.48
C ASP A 81 26.48 11.62 -5.97
N LYS A 82 26.78 12.10 -7.19
CA LYS A 82 28.10 11.99 -7.82
C LYS A 82 29.24 12.64 -7.01
N ASP A 83 28.92 13.59 -6.12
CA ASP A 83 29.89 14.29 -5.27
C ASP A 83 29.93 13.69 -3.84
N GLY A 84 29.18 12.59 -3.61
CA GLY A 84 29.09 11.90 -2.33
C GLY A 84 28.13 12.53 -1.32
N LYS A 85 27.37 13.57 -1.68
CA LYS A 85 26.39 14.18 -0.78
C LYS A 85 25.17 13.27 -0.68
N MET A 86 24.85 12.86 0.55
CA MET A 86 23.64 12.12 0.88
C MET A 86 22.41 13.03 0.77
N ASP A 87 21.33 12.52 0.19
CA ASP A 87 20.01 13.15 0.22
C ASP A 87 18.91 12.06 0.32
N ASP A 88 17.74 12.40 0.84
CA ASP A 88 16.64 11.45 1.08
C ASP A 88 15.66 11.47 -0.11
N VAL A 89 15.69 10.40 -0.90
CA VAL A 89 15.09 10.36 -2.25
C VAL A 89 13.64 9.86 -2.29
N VAL A 90 12.93 9.84 -1.15
CA VAL A 90 11.52 9.37 -1.06
C VAL A 90 10.63 10.34 -0.30
N LEU A 91 9.37 10.48 -0.70
CA LEU A 91 8.39 11.29 0.03
C LEU A 91 7.84 10.53 1.24
N GLY A 92 7.60 11.22 2.36
CA GLY A 92 7.09 10.62 3.60
C GLY A 92 6.86 11.64 4.72
N PHE A 93 6.72 11.16 5.96
CA PHE A 93 6.61 12.00 7.16
C PHE A 93 7.68 11.62 8.19
N ASP A 94 8.04 12.56 9.07
CA ASP A 94 9.09 12.35 10.09
C ASP A 94 8.69 11.36 11.20
N THR A 95 7.38 11.17 11.41
CA THR A 95 6.81 10.31 12.44
C THR A 95 5.76 9.37 11.85
N LEU A 96 5.36 8.35 12.61
CA LEU A 96 4.34 7.38 12.20
C LEU A 96 2.90 7.92 12.35
N GLU A 97 2.70 9.01 13.10
CA GLU A 97 1.37 9.53 13.43
C GLU A 97 0.55 9.96 12.20
N PRO A 98 1.10 10.67 11.17
CA PRO A 98 0.37 10.97 9.95
C PRO A 98 -0.02 9.73 9.14
N TYR A 99 0.84 8.70 9.10
CA TYR A 99 0.53 7.41 8.45
C TYR A 99 -0.63 6.71 9.17
N MET A 100 -0.56 6.61 10.50
CA MET A 100 -1.62 6.00 11.33
C MET A 100 -2.96 6.75 11.25
N LYS A 101 -2.93 8.07 11.02
CA LYS A 101 -4.12 8.91 10.80
C LYS A 101 -4.63 8.90 9.35
N GLY A 102 -3.99 8.18 8.43
CA GLY A 102 -4.40 8.11 7.02
C GLY A 102 -4.12 9.37 6.21
N ALA A 103 -3.19 10.23 6.64
CA ALA A 103 -2.75 11.40 5.87
C ALA A 103 -1.81 11.03 4.71
N ALA A 104 -1.26 9.81 4.70
CA ALA A 104 -0.44 9.27 3.63
C ALA A 104 -1.31 8.80 2.44
N PRO A 105 -1.12 9.33 1.22
CA PRO A 105 -1.69 8.74 0.01
C PRO A 105 -0.84 7.54 -0.42
N TYR A 106 -0.78 6.51 0.43
CA TYR A 106 0.06 5.31 0.27
C TYR A 106 1.58 5.61 0.15
N PHE A 107 2.10 6.64 0.83
CA PHE A 107 3.56 6.93 0.82
C PHE A 107 4.38 5.75 1.36
N GLY A 108 5.11 5.04 0.49
CA GLY A 108 6.17 4.10 0.88
C GLY A 108 5.71 2.77 1.52
N CYS A 109 4.41 2.54 1.67
CA CYS A 109 3.86 1.30 2.22
C CYS A 109 3.86 0.14 1.21
N ILE A 110 3.70 -1.10 1.71
CA ILE A 110 3.27 -2.23 0.89
C ILE A 110 1.74 -2.21 0.79
N VAL A 111 1.22 -2.24 -0.44
CA VAL A 111 -0.22 -2.33 -0.73
C VAL A 111 -0.61 -3.77 -1.07
N GLY A 112 -1.76 -4.20 -0.55
CA GLY A 112 -2.28 -5.56 -0.67
C GLY A 112 -3.53 -5.75 0.21
N ARG A 113 -4.29 -6.84 0.12
CA ARG A 113 -3.98 -8.12 -0.57
C ARG A 113 -3.85 -8.05 -2.10
N VAL A 114 -4.59 -7.13 -2.73
CA VAL A 114 -4.45 -6.83 -4.17
C VAL A 114 -4.17 -5.33 -4.37
N ALA A 115 -3.02 -5.04 -4.98
CA ALA A 115 -2.58 -3.71 -5.38
C ALA A 115 -3.41 -3.15 -6.55
N ASN A 116 -3.45 -1.82 -6.66
CA ASN A 116 -4.28 -1.09 -7.60
C ASN A 116 -5.77 -1.49 -7.50
N ARG A 117 -6.54 -1.45 -8.59
CA ARG A 117 -8.00 -1.48 -8.57
C ARG A 117 -8.59 -2.85 -8.92
N ILE A 118 -9.72 -3.19 -8.28
CA ILE A 118 -10.66 -4.24 -8.70
C ILE A 118 -11.99 -3.58 -9.06
N LYS A 119 -12.44 -3.83 -10.30
CA LYS A 119 -13.65 -3.21 -10.88
C LYS A 119 -14.89 -3.53 -10.05
N ASP A 120 -15.71 -2.51 -9.80
CA ASP A 120 -16.98 -2.59 -9.05
C ASP A 120 -16.83 -3.21 -7.64
N GLY A 121 -15.59 -3.33 -7.14
CA GLY A 121 -15.23 -4.07 -5.94
C GLY A 121 -15.60 -5.55 -5.95
N LYS A 122 -15.76 -6.19 -7.12
CA LYS A 122 -16.21 -7.58 -7.23
C LYS A 122 -15.26 -8.45 -8.05
N PHE A 123 -15.26 -9.74 -7.75
CA PHE A 123 -14.62 -10.77 -8.56
C PHE A 123 -15.23 -12.16 -8.29
N THR A 124 -14.88 -13.16 -9.09
CA THR A 124 -15.35 -14.54 -8.94
C THR A 124 -14.18 -15.52 -8.93
N ILE A 125 -14.14 -16.45 -7.97
CA ILE A 125 -13.22 -17.60 -7.96
C ILE A 125 -14.04 -18.88 -7.81
N ASN A 126 -13.80 -19.87 -8.66
CA ASN A 126 -14.45 -21.18 -8.65
C ASN A 126 -16.00 -21.13 -8.59
N GLY A 127 -16.59 -20.12 -9.24
CA GLY A 127 -18.04 -19.90 -9.27
C GLY A 127 -18.64 -19.16 -8.06
N VAL A 128 -17.81 -18.80 -7.06
CA VAL A 128 -18.23 -17.98 -5.91
C VAL A 128 -17.90 -16.51 -6.17
N GLU A 129 -18.91 -15.63 -6.10
CA GLU A 129 -18.72 -14.17 -6.15
C GLU A 129 -18.22 -13.66 -4.78
N TYR A 130 -17.22 -12.78 -4.82
CA TYR A 130 -16.69 -12.05 -3.68
C TYR A 130 -16.94 -10.55 -3.87
N SER A 131 -17.21 -9.85 -2.76
CA SER A 131 -17.43 -8.40 -2.74
C SER A 131 -16.48 -7.75 -1.73
N LEU A 132 -15.79 -6.71 -2.19
CA LEU A 132 -14.77 -5.94 -1.48
C LEU A 132 -15.30 -4.53 -1.16
N PRO A 133 -14.79 -3.84 -0.13
CA PRO A 133 -15.20 -2.48 0.16
C PRO A 133 -14.86 -1.47 -0.94
N ILE A 134 -15.84 -0.63 -1.27
CA ILE A 134 -15.78 0.38 -2.32
C ILE A 134 -15.09 1.65 -1.78
N ASN A 135 -13.80 1.53 -1.47
CA ASN A 135 -12.98 2.61 -0.93
C ASN A 135 -12.56 3.66 -1.99
N LYS A 136 -12.70 3.36 -3.29
CA LYS A 136 -12.49 4.31 -4.40
C LYS A 136 -13.64 4.20 -5.42
N PRO A 137 -14.84 4.73 -5.11
CA PRO A 137 -16.05 4.53 -5.92
C PRO A 137 -15.84 4.80 -7.43
N PRO A 138 -16.35 3.92 -8.33
CA PRO A 138 -17.18 2.74 -8.05
C PRO A 138 -16.40 1.48 -7.63
N ASN A 139 -15.08 1.54 -7.47
CA ASN A 139 -14.19 0.39 -7.37
C ASN A 139 -13.64 0.14 -5.95
N SER A 140 -13.02 -1.01 -5.76
CA SER A 140 -12.08 -1.25 -4.65
C SER A 140 -10.64 -1.00 -5.11
N LEU A 141 -9.76 -0.56 -4.20
CA LEU A 141 -8.41 -0.05 -4.46
C LEU A 141 -7.43 -0.47 -3.35
N HIS A 142 -6.21 -0.91 -3.71
CA HIS A 142 -5.10 -1.22 -2.80
C HIS A 142 -5.52 -2.03 -1.55
N GLY A 143 -6.27 -3.12 -1.76
CA GLY A 143 -6.71 -4.01 -0.68
C GLY A 143 -7.91 -3.56 0.16
N GLY A 144 -8.48 -2.37 -0.07
CA GLY A 144 -9.69 -1.92 0.63
C GLY A 144 -9.47 -0.80 1.66
N HIS A 145 -10.36 -0.69 2.65
CA HIS A 145 -10.30 0.38 3.66
C HIS A 145 -9.05 0.24 4.52
N LYS A 146 -8.86 -0.92 5.16
CA LYS A 146 -7.72 -1.27 6.00
C LYS A 146 -6.87 -2.37 5.33
N GLY A 147 -6.48 -2.12 4.09
CA GLY A 147 -5.46 -2.90 3.38
C GLY A 147 -4.12 -2.91 4.11
N TYR A 148 -3.16 -3.63 3.51
CA TYR A 148 -1.86 -3.95 4.12
C TYR A 148 -1.01 -2.74 4.52
N ASP A 149 -1.32 -1.55 3.99
CA ASP A 149 -0.69 -0.28 4.34
C ASP A 149 -1.08 0.23 5.74
N LYS A 150 -2.20 -0.25 6.32
CA LYS A 150 -2.78 0.24 7.59
C LYS A 150 -2.83 -0.83 8.69
N VAL A 151 -2.06 -1.89 8.55
CA VAL A 151 -1.92 -2.95 9.55
C VAL A 151 -0.54 -2.94 10.18
N LEU A 152 -0.46 -3.47 11.41
CA LEU A 152 0.80 -3.71 12.09
C LEU A 152 1.30 -5.10 11.71
N TRP A 153 2.50 -5.16 11.15
CA TRP A 153 3.22 -6.39 10.84
C TRP A 153 4.08 -6.79 12.04
N GLU A 154 4.23 -8.10 12.26
CA GLU A 154 5.20 -8.63 13.21
C GLU A 154 6.61 -8.55 12.64
N VAL A 155 7.63 -8.36 13.49
CA VAL A 155 9.05 -8.42 13.09
C VAL A 155 9.54 -9.84 13.34
N ALA A 156 9.61 -10.65 12.29
CA ALA A 156 10.06 -12.03 12.38
C ALA A 156 11.59 -12.15 12.53
N GLU A 157 12.35 -11.23 11.94
CA GLU A 157 13.81 -11.23 12.01
C GLU A 157 14.39 -9.83 11.72
N GLN A 158 15.49 -9.46 12.38
CA GLN A 158 16.34 -8.33 11.99
C GLN A 158 17.82 -8.75 12.05
N LYS A 159 18.60 -8.36 11.04
CA LYS A 159 20.03 -8.64 10.89
C LYS A 159 20.82 -7.35 10.68
N HIS A 160 22.01 -7.30 11.28
CA HIS A 160 22.98 -6.21 11.14
C HIS A 160 24.31 -6.77 10.60
N GLY A 161 25.13 -5.91 10.00
CA GLY A 161 26.39 -6.27 9.34
C GLY A 161 26.53 -5.51 8.03
N ASP A 162 27.36 -6.02 7.11
CA ASP A 162 27.59 -5.40 5.79
C ASP A 162 26.36 -5.48 4.86
N THR A 163 25.51 -6.49 5.08
CA THR A 163 24.25 -6.73 4.35
C THR A 163 23.05 -6.77 5.30
N PRO A 164 22.70 -5.64 5.96
CA PRO A 164 21.64 -5.59 6.95
C PRO A 164 20.26 -5.86 6.33
N SER A 165 19.39 -6.53 7.09
CA SER A 165 18.04 -6.88 6.64
C SER A 165 17.01 -6.83 7.77
N ILE A 166 15.73 -6.72 7.41
CA ILE A 166 14.60 -6.91 8.33
C ILE A 166 13.45 -7.62 7.60
N THR A 167 12.86 -8.59 8.27
CA THR A 167 11.76 -9.42 7.77
C THR A 167 10.52 -9.15 8.61
N PHE A 168 9.48 -8.64 7.95
CA PHE A 168 8.15 -8.45 8.51
C PHE A 168 7.23 -9.61 8.09
N THR A 169 6.25 -9.94 8.94
CA THR A 169 5.21 -10.94 8.63
C THR A 169 3.81 -10.47 9.04
N TYR A 170 2.79 -10.86 8.28
CA TYR A 170 1.39 -10.58 8.57
C TYR A 170 0.51 -11.77 8.16
N HIS A 171 -0.45 -12.11 9.01
CA HIS A 171 -1.45 -13.15 8.75
C HIS A 171 -2.80 -12.51 8.42
N SER A 172 -3.05 -12.31 7.12
CA SER A 172 -4.32 -11.78 6.61
C SER A 172 -5.36 -12.89 6.63
N HIS A 173 -6.40 -12.76 7.46
CA HIS A 173 -7.34 -13.86 7.72
C HIS A 173 -8.38 -14.07 6.60
N ASP A 174 -9.03 -15.24 6.59
CA ASP A 174 -10.19 -15.50 5.73
C ASP A 174 -11.29 -14.45 5.95
N GLY A 175 -11.70 -13.78 4.87
CA GLY A 175 -12.69 -12.70 4.88
C GLY A 175 -12.14 -11.31 5.23
N GLU A 176 -10.85 -11.14 5.49
CA GLU A 176 -10.24 -9.81 5.68
C GLU A 176 -10.45 -8.93 4.44
N GLU A 177 -11.02 -7.74 4.63
CA GLU A 177 -11.47 -6.83 3.54
C GLU A 177 -12.31 -7.51 2.43
N GLY A 178 -12.95 -8.66 2.72
CA GLY A 178 -13.76 -9.44 1.78
C GLY A 178 -13.01 -10.48 0.94
N TYR A 179 -11.68 -10.64 1.11
CA TYR A 179 -10.90 -11.62 0.36
C TYR A 179 -11.02 -13.04 0.94
N PRO A 180 -11.15 -14.10 0.11
CA PRO A 180 -11.22 -15.48 0.59
C PRO A 180 -9.87 -16.00 1.09
N GLY A 181 -9.89 -16.80 2.14
CA GLY A 181 -8.78 -17.61 2.61
C GLY A 181 -7.81 -16.87 3.52
N ASP A 182 -7.23 -17.62 4.46
CA ASP A 182 -6.09 -17.18 5.24
C ASP A 182 -4.85 -17.10 4.35
N LEU A 183 -4.06 -16.05 4.51
CA LEU A 183 -2.88 -15.76 3.71
C LEU A 183 -1.77 -15.25 4.62
N LEU A 184 -0.73 -16.07 4.80
CA LEU A 184 0.51 -15.64 5.44
C LEU A 184 1.34 -14.85 4.43
N VAL A 185 1.77 -13.64 4.80
CA VAL A 185 2.56 -12.75 3.94
C VAL A 185 3.83 -12.33 4.66
N THR A 186 4.96 -12.44 3.98
CA THR A 186 6.29 -12.06 4.46
C THR A 186 6.88 -10.98 3.56
N ALA A 187 7.51 -9.96 4.13
CA ALA A 187 8.22 -8.91 3.42
C ALA A 187 9.61 -8.68 4.01
N THR A 188 10.66 -8.98 3.25
CA THR A 188 12.06 -8.83 3.67
C THR A 188 12.74 -7.70 2.90
N TYR A 189 13.15 -6.66 3.63
CA TYR A 189 14.03 -5.62 3.11
C TYR A 189 15.49 -5.97 3.43
N THR A 190 16.39 -5.86 2.45
CA THR A 190 17.84 -6.12 2.60
C THR A 190 18.66 -5.08 1.82
N LEU A 191 19.69 -4.51 2.43
CA LEU A 191 20.72 -3.79 1.67
C LEU A 191 21.75 -4.81 1.16
N THR A 192 21.59 -5.30 -0.08
CA THR A 192 22.37 -6.43 -0.62
C THR A 192 23.75 -6.03 -1.16
N SER A 193 23.96 -4.74 -1.38
CA SER A 193 25.26 -4.15 -1.72
C SER A 193 25.31 -2.71 -1.19
N LYS A 194 26.47 -2.04 -1.31
CA LYS A 194 26.64 -0.62 -0.94
C LYS A 194 25.52 0.28 -1.48
N THR A 195 25.08 0.07 -2.72
CA THR A 195 24.07 0.91 -3.39
C THR A 195 22.83 0.14 -3.86
N THR A 196 22.50 -0.99 -3.21
CA THR A 196 21.35 -1.82 -3.60
C THR A 196 20.41 -2.08 -2.43
N LEU A 197 19.16 -1.66 -2.55
CA LEU A 197 18.04 -2.11 -1.70
C LEU A 197 17.27 -3.21 -2.45
N ARG A 198 17.01 -4.33 -1.76
CA ARG A 198 16.15 -5.42 -2.22
C ARG A 198 14.95 -5.54 -1.29
N LEU A 199 13.78 -5.75 -1.88
CA LEU A 199 12.57 -6.19 -1.20
C LEU A 199 12.15 -7.54 -1.82
N ASP A 200 12.02 -8.56 -0.98
CA ASP A 200 11.35 -9.81 -1.33
C ASP A 200 10.01 -9.92 -0.60
N MET A 201 8.94 -10.15 -1.34
CA MET A 201 7.61 -10.42 -0.83
C MET A 201 7.19 -11.84 -1.19
N VAL A 202 6.70 -12.58 -0.20
CA VAL A 202 6.19 -13.94 -0.35
C VAL A 202 4.79 -14.01 0.27
N ALA A 203 3.84 -14.68 -0.39
CA ALA A 203 2.53 -14.95 0.22
C ALA A 203 2.09 -16.40 -0.04
N VAL A 204 1.57 -17.07 1.00
CA VAL A 204 1.23 -18.49 0.98
C VAL A 204 -0.22 -18.69 1.45
N PRO A 205 -1.17 -19.08 0.56
CA PRO A 205 -2.55 -19.31 0.95
C PRO A 205 -2.69 -20.56 1.82
N GLY A 206 -3.31 -20.43 2.99
CA GLY A 206 -3.43 -21.52 3.96
C GLY A 206 -4.54 -22.53 3.63
N ASN A 207 -5.67 -22.08 3.08
CA ASN A 207 -6.88 -22.91 2.98
C ASN A 207 -7.82 -22.65 1.80
N LYS A 208 -7.74 -21.50 1.11
CA LYS A 208 -8.55 -21.21 -0.09
C LYS A 208 -7.71 -20.53 -1.16
N ALA A 209 -8.14 -20.68 -2.42
CA ALA A 209 -7.60 -19.90 -3.52
C ALA A 209 -7.95 -18.41 -3.34
N THR A 210 -6.98 -17.52 -3.56
CA THR A 210 -7.14 -16.08 -3.29
C THR A 210 -6.38 -15.24 -4.32
N PRO A 211 -6.86 -14.04 -4.69
CA PRO A 211 -6.08 -13.15 -5.55
C PRO A 211 -5.00 -12.45 -4.72
N VAL A 212 -3.76 -12.47 -5.22
CA VAL A 212 -2.61 -11.79 -4.62
C VAL A 212 -1.89 -10.97 -5.69
N SER A 213 -1.75 -9.67 -5.43
CA SER A 213 -0.84 -8.79 -6.16
C SER A 213 -0.34 -7.78 -5.13
N LEU A 214 0.94 -7.88 -4.77
CA LEU A 214 1.56 -6.95 -3.84
C LEU A 214 2.33 -5.91 -4.62
N ALA A 215 2.45 -4.71 -4.07
CA ALA A 215 3.31 -3.67 -4.62
C ALA A 215 3.85 -2.78 -3.52
N GLN A 216 4.98 -2.14 -3.79
CA GLN A 216 5.63 -1.21 -2.87
C GLN A 216 5.46 0.22 -3.42
N HIS A 217 4.72 1.06 -2.69
CA HIS A 217 4.19 2.34 -3.18
C HIS A 217 5.09 3.54 -2.82
N THR A 218 6.41 3.40 -2.98
CA THR A 218 7.33 4.54 -2.82
C THR A 218 7.08 5.62 -3.86
N TYR A 219 7.06 6.87 -3.41
CA TYR A 219 7.11 8.06 -4.26
C TYR A 219 8.57 8.52 -4.30
N TRP A 220 9.24 8.28 -5.43
CA TRP A 220 10.65 8.60 -5.64
C TRP A 220 10.84 10.04 -6.10
N ASN A 221 11.83 10.73 -5.53
CA ASN A 221 12.40 11.96 -6.09
C ASN A 221 13.92 11.96 -5.88
N LEU A 222 14.67 11.61 -6.93
CA LEU A 222 16.13 11.43 -6.88
C LEU A 222 16.92 12.73 -6.63
N ALA A 223 16.30 13.90 -6.82
CA ALA A 223 16.88 15.20 -6.47
C ALA A 223 16.77 15.54 -4.96
N GLY A 224 16.10 14.68 -4.17
CA GLY A 224 15.74 14.90 -2.77
C GLY A 224 14.25 15.18 -2.62
N HIS A 225 13.61 14.69 -1.54
CA HIS A 225 12.15 14.77 -1.35
C HIS A 225 11.58 16.20 -1.29
N ASN A 226 12.43 17.19 -0.98
CA ASN A 226 12.07 18.60 -0.84
C ASN A 226 12.40 19.45 -2.09
N SER A 227 12.90 18.82 -3.17
CA SER A 227 13.47 19.51 -4.35
C SER A 227 12.44 20.15 -5.30
N GLY A 228 11.14 19.89 -5.11
CA GLY A 228 10.07 20.29 -6.02
C GLY A 228 9.50 19.10 -6.78
N ASP A 229 9.17 19.29 -8.06
CA ASP A 229 8.64 18.24 -8.93
C ASP A 229 9.72 17.39 -9.62
N VAL A 230 9.28 16.27 -10.20
CA VAL A 230 10.14 15.32 -10.96
C VAL A 230 9.98 15.41 -12.48
N LEU A 231 9.44 16.53 -13.02
CA LEU A 231 9.17 16.64 -14.46
C LEU A 231 10.46 16.73 -15.30
N GLU A 232 11.55 17.23 -14.70
CA GLU A 232 12.87 17.30 -15.31
C GLU A 232 13.67 15.99 -15.23
N HIS A 233 13.27 15.04 -14.37
CA HIS A 233 13.89 13.72 -14.29
C HIS A 233 13.67 12.97 -15.61
N THR A 234 14.66 12.19 -16.05
CA THR A 234 14.49 11.28 -17.17
C THR A 234 14.00 9.91 -16.70
N ALA A 235 13.25 9.24 -17.57
CA ALA A 235 12.78 7.89 -17.40
C ALA A 235 13.00 7.09 -18.68
N GLN A 236 13.36 5.81 -18.51
CA GLN A 236 13.26 4.76 -19.52
C GLN A 236 12.49 3.59 -18.88
N ILE A 237 11.56 2.99 -19.62
CA ILE A 237 10.73 1.87 -19.16
C ILE A 237 10.84 0.75 -20.20
N TRP A 238 11.18 -0.45 -19.74
CA TRP A 238 11.33 -1.63 -20.60
C TRP A 238 9.98 -2.33 -20.81
N ALA A 239 9.10 -1.63 -21.51
CA ALA A 239 7.75 -2.05 -21.84
C ALA A 239 7.34 -1.52 -23.22
N ASN A 240 6.98 -2.42 -24.16
CA ASN A 240 6.44 -2.01 -25.46
C ASN A 240 4.95 -1.69 -25.40
N HIS A 241 4.25 -2.03 -24.31
CA HIS A 241 2.81 -1.85 -24.17
C HIS A 241 2.39 -1.27 -22.81
N VAL A 242 1.23 -0.61 -22.80
CA VAL A 242 0.46 -0.24 -21.59
C VAL A 242 -0.91 -0.91 -21.62
N THR A 243 -1.53 -1.07 -20.45
CA THR A 243 -2.96 -1.39 -20.35
C THR A 243 -3.75 -0.08 -20.26
N PRO A 244 -4.44 0.39 -21.33
CA PRO A 244 -5.21 1.63 -21.30
C PRO A 244 -6.43 1.48 -20.38
N VAL A 245 -6.94 2.60 -19.86
CA VAL A 245 -7.94 2.63 -18.78
C VAL A 245 -9.20 3.41 -19.15
N ASP A 246 -10.32 3.07 -18.51
CA ASP A 246 -11.58 3.80 -18.57
C ASP A 246 -11.57 5.08 -17.72
N GLN A 247 -12.67 5.84 -17.74
CA GLN A 247 -12.86 7.04 -16.92
C GLN A 247 -12.82 6.80 -15.39
N ASN A 248 -12.92 5.55 -14.94
CA ASN A 248 -12.77 5.14 -13.54
C ASN A 248 -11.35 4.64 -13.23
N THR A 249 -10.41 4.77 -14.18
CA THR A 249 -9.03 4.24 -14.11
C THR A 249 -8.94 2.72 -13.98
N ILE A 250 -9.90 1.98 -14.52
CA ILE A 250 -9.88 0.50 -14.66
C ILE A 250 -9.37 0.14 -16.06
N PRO A 251 -8.42 -0.81 -16.21
CA PRO A 251 -8.01 -1.29 -17.54
C PRO A 251 -9.16 -1.81 -18.40
N THR A 252 -9.16 -1.46 -19.69
CA THR A 252 -10.20 -1.90 -20.65
C THR A 252 -10.12 -3.39 -20.99
N GLY A 253 -8.99 -4.04 -20.66
CA GLY A 253 -8.61 -5.38 -21.10
C GLY A 253 -7.72 -5.37 -22.35
N GLU A 254 -7.55 -4.23 -23.01
CA GLU A 254 -6.63 -4.08 -24.13
C GLU A 254 -5.16 -4.04 -23.67
N ILE A 255 -4.24 -4.30 -24.61
CA ILE A 255 -2.80 -4.14 -24.45
C ILE A 255 -2.35 -3.27 -25.63
N LEU A 256 -2.04 -2.01 -25.36
CA LEU A 256 -1.86 -0.97 -26.37
C LEU A 256 -0.37 -0.65 -26.55
N PRO A 257 0.19 -0.71 -27.77
CA PRO A 257 1.60 -0.37 -28.02
C PRO A 257 1.92 1.08 -27.62
N VAL A 258 3.01 1.29 -26.90
CA VAL A 258 3.42 2.64 -26.45
C VAL A 258 4.02 3.48 -27.57
N LYS A 259 4.54 2.84 -28.62
CA LYS A 259 5.29 3.48 -29.71
C LYS A 259 4.48 4.60 -30.37
N ASP A 260 5.12 5.74 -30.61
CA ASP A 260 4.53 6.93 -31.22
C ASP A 260 3.36 7.54 -30.39
N THR A 261 3.28 7.23 -29.08
CA THR A 261 2.32 7.81 -28.12
C THR A 261 3.02 8.55 -26.96
N PRO A 262 2.29 9.33 -26.12
CA PRO A 262 2.85 9.93 -24.90
C PRO A 262 3.46 8.92 -23.91
N PHE A 263 3.08 7.64 -24.01
CA PHE A 263 3.57 6.55 -23.17
C PHE A 263 4.90 5.97 -23.65
N ASP A 264 5.46 6.41 -24.79
CA ASP A 264 6.73 5.85 -25.29
C ASP A 264 7.92 6.29 -24.42
N PHE A 265 8.29 5.46 -23.45
CA PHE A 265 9.52 5.55 -22.67
C PHE A 265 10.51 4.42 -23.03
N THR A 266 10.38 3.81 -24.22
CA THR A 266 11.30 2.73 -24.65
C THR A 266 12.73 3.24 -24.82
N ALA A 267 12.89 4.51 -25.20
CA ALA A 267 14.11 5.30 -25.07
C ALA A 267 13.98 6.30 -23.90
N GLU A 268 15.12 6.71 -23.34
CA GLU A 268 15.15 7.70 -22.26
C GLU A 268 14.54 9.05 -22.68
N LYS A 269 13.56 9.55 -21.91
CA LYS A 269 13.00 10.90 -22.07
C LYS A 269 12.64 11.53 -20.72
N LYS A 270 12.55 12.87 -20.68
CA LYS A 270 12.03 13.59 -19.50
C LYS A 270 10.59 13.18 -19.20
N ILE A 271 10.26 12.96 -17.92
CA ILE A 271 8.91 12.64 -17.46
C ILE A 271 7.92 13.73 -17.89
N GLY A 272 8.31 15.01 -17.78
CA GLY A 272 7.48 16.15 -18.14
C GLY A 272 7.30 16.39 -19.65
N ARG A 273 8.01 15.68 -20.54
CA ARG A 273 8.02 15.97 -21.98
C ARG A 273 6.63 15.90 -22.61
N ASP A 274 5.95 14.77 -22.40
CA ASP A 274 4.67 14.47 -23.05
C ASP A 274 3.50 14.45 -22.04
N ILE A 275 3.76 14.75 -20.76
CA ILE A 275 2.82 14.55 -19.64
C ILE A 275 1.48 15.29 -19.80
N GLN A 276 1.48 16.46 -20.44
CA GLN A 276 0.28 17.25 -20.70
C GLN A 276 -0.68 16.56 -21.68
N GLN A 277 -0.15 15.72 -22.59
CA GLN A 277 -0.94 14.93 -23.54
C GLN A 277 -1.71 13.79 -22.83
N VAL A 278 -1.31 13.45 -21.60
CA VAL A 278 -1.98 12.49 -20.69
C VAL A 278 -2.93 13.21 -19.72
N GLY A 279 -3.06 14.54 -19.83
CA GLY A 279 -3.95 15.35 -18.99
C GLY A 279 -3.41 15.58 -17.58
N LEU A 280 -3.89 14.83 -16.58
CA LEU A 280 -3.44 14.99 -15.19
C LEU A 280 -2.00 14.48 -14.96
N GLY A 281 -1.54 13.55 -15.79
CA GLY A 281 -0.24 12.88 -15.70
C GLY A 281 -0.38 11.37 -15.81
N TYR A 282 0.73 10.65 -15.69
CA TYR A 282 0.71 9.18 -15.80
C TYR A 282 0.10 8.56 -14.54
N ASP A 283 -0.83 7.62 -14.71
CA ASP A 283 -1.36 6.68 -13.70
C ASP A 283 -1.70 5.35 -14.42
N HIS A 284 -0.68 4.76 -15.06
CA HIS A 284 -0.86 3.64 -16.01
C HIS A 284 0.04 2.45 -15.70
N ASN A 285 -0.48 1.24 -15.91
CA ASN A 285 0.28 0.00 -15.83
C ASN A 285 0.98 -0.29 -17.17
N TYR A 286 2.30 -0.35 -17.14
CA TYR A 286 3.17 -0.78 -18.23
C TYR A 286 3.38 -2.30 -18.19
N VAL A 287 3.51 -2.92 -19.35
CA VAL A 287 3.68 -4.37 -19.55
C VAL A 287 5.17 -4.69 -19.72
N LEU A 288 5.78 -5.40 -18.77
CA LEU A 288 7.24 -5.61 -18.72
C LEU A 288 7.70 -6.74 -19.65
N ASP A 289 7.57 -6.50 -20.95
CA ASP A 289 7.76 -7.48 -22.02
C ASP A 289 9.18 -7.54 -22.62
N CYS A 290 10.01 -6.49 -22.46
CA CYS A 290 11.32 -6.38 -23.13
C CYS A 290 12.52 -6.06 -22.22
N GLY A 291 12.37 -6.18 -20.90
CA GLY A 291 13.45 -5.93 -19.95
C GLY A 291 14.60 -6.92 -20.07
N ASP A 292 15.84 -6.40 -20.03
CA ASP A 292 17.05 -7.21 -19.85
C ASP A 292 16.88 -8.12 -18.62
N GLU A 293 17.17 -9.42 -18.75
CA GLU A 293 17.11 -10.38 -17.64
C GLU A 293 18.48 -10.53 -16.94
N LYS A 294 18.45 -10.57 -15.61
CA LYS A 294 19.60 -10.95 -14.75
C LYS A 294 19.27 -12.13 -13.84
N GLU A 295 20.24 -12.53 -13.02
CA GLU A 295 20.12 -13.63 -12.07
C GLU A 295 18.83 -13.56 -11.22
N GLY A 296 18.23 -14.73 -10.95
CA GLY A 296 16.92 -14.83 -10.31
C GLY A 296 15.72 -14.59 -11.23
N LYS A 297 15.93 -14.50 -12.56
CA LYS A 297 14.89 -14.15 -13.57
C LYS A 297 14.29 -12.77 -13.34
N LEU A 298 15.12 -11.82 -12.88
CA LEU A 298 14.70 -10.44 -12.68
C LEU A 298 14.89 -9.66 -13.99
N ARG A 299 13.81 -9.08 -14.51
CA ARG A 299 13.81 -8.14 -15.64
C ARG A 299 14.05 -6.73 -15.15
N ARG A 300 14.79 -5.93 -15.91
CA ARG A 300 14.79 -4.46 -15.69
C ARG A 300 13.41 -3.92 -16.05
N ALA A 301 12.79 -3.19 -15.13
CA ALA A 301 11.47 -2.58 -15.32
C ALA A 301 11.61 -1.13 -15.80
N ALA A 302 12.40 -0.34 -15.09
CA ALA A 302 12.61 1.07 -15.36
C ALA A 302 13.99 1.56 -14.91
N ARG A 303 14.45 2.66 -15.51
CA ARG A 303 15.58 3.46 -15.05
C ARG A 303 15.13 4.92 -14.97
N ILE A 304 15.27 5.54 -13.80
CA ILE A 304 15.00 6.96 -13.56
C ILE A 304 16.32 7.67 -13.25
N LYS A 305 16.52 8.90 -13.73
CA LYS A 305 17.68 9.75 -13.40
C LYS A 305 17.26 11.19 -13.12
N ASP A 306 17.80 11.80 -12.08
CA ASP A 306 17.78 13.26 -11.91
C ASP A 306 19.01 13.87 -12.62
N PRO A 307 18.84 14.80 -13.57
CA PRO A 307 19.96 15.45 -14.25
C PRO A 307 20.76 16.43 -13.38
N LYS A 308 20.30 16.81 -12.17
CA LYS A 308 21.00 17.79 -11.30
C LYS A 308 21.98 17.11 -10.33
N SER A 309 21.53 16.10 -9.61
CA SER A 309 22.34 15.29 -8.69
C SER A 309 23.08 14.14 -9.38
N SER A 310 22.78 13.88 -10.66
CA SER A 310 23.23 12.68 -11.38
C SER A 310 22.79 11.35 -10.76
N ARG A 311 21.97 11.33 -9.70
CA ARG A 311 21.46 10.09 -9.09
C ARG A 311 20.59 9.32 -10.08
N VAL A 312 20.81 8.01 -10.14
CA VAL A 312 20.10 7.05 -10.98
C VAL A 312 19.49 5.96 -10.09
N LEU A 313 18.29 5.53 -10.43
CA LEU A 313 17.64 4.33 -9.91
C LEU A 313 17.33 3.39 -11.06
N ASN A 314 17.93 2.19 -11.07
CA ASN A 314 17.52 1.05 -11.89
C ASN A 314 16.63 0.13 -11.05
N LEU A 315 15.40 -0.12 -11.49
CA LEU A 315 14.47 -1.05 -10.85
C LEU A 315 14.41 -2.36 -11.63
N TRP A 316 14.55 -3.48 -10.92
CA TRP A 316 14.40 -4.82 -11.47
C TRP A 316 13.34 -5.61 -10.68
N THR A 317 12.61 -6.49 -11.37
CA THR A 317 11.53 -7.29 -10.77
C THR A 317 11.29 -8.60 -11.52
N ASN A 318 10.55 -9.53 -10.91
CA ASN A 318 9.92 -10.68 -11.58
C ASN A 318 8.41 -10.47 -11.85
N ALA A 319 7.83 -9.33 -11.47
CA ALA A 319 6.42 -9.02 -11.74
C ALA A 319 6.16 -8.78 -13.25
N PRO A 320 4.95 -9.05 -13.76
CA PRO A 320 4.62 -8.88 -15.17
C PRO A 320 4.41 -7.41 -15.58
N GLY A 321 4.05 -6.53 -14.64
CA GLY A 321 3.70 -5.13 -14.91
C GLY A 321 4.25 -4.14 -13.90
N MET A 322 4.09 -2.86 -14.19
CA MET A 322 4.47 -1.76 -13.31
C MET A 322 3.53 -0.55 -13.45
N GLN A 323 2.90 -0.10 -12.36
CA GLN A 323 2.26 1.22 -12.35
C GLN A 323 3.34 2.30 -12.40
N PHE A 324 3.23 3.19 -13.39
CA PHE A 324 3.98 4.43 -13.46
C PHE A 324 3.03 5.58 -13.12
N TYR A 325 3.16 6.11 -11.90
CA TYR A 325 2.26 7.14 -11.38
C TYR A 325 3.01 8.40 -10.94
N THR A 326 2.72 9.54 -11.56
CA THR A 326 3.45 10.81 -11.34
C THR A 326 2.83 11.70 -10.26
N ALA A 327 2.42 11.13 -9.13
CA ALA A 327 1.90 11.88 -7.97
C ALA A 327 0.78 12.90 -8.31
N ASN A 328 -0.11 12.56 -9.26
CA ASN A 328 -1.04 13.50 -9.89
C ASN A 328 -2.06 14.12 -8.93
N TYR A 329 -2.32 13.46 -7.80
CA TYR A 329 -3.29 13.87 -6.77
C TYR A 329 -2.65 14.34 -5.45
N VAL A 330 -1.32 14.38 -5.35
CA VAL A 330 -0.62 14.95 -4.19
C VAL A 330 -0.78 16.48 -4.24
N ASN A 331 -1.20 17.11 -3.15
CA ASN A 331 -1.49 18.54 -3.11
C ASN A 331 -1.40 19.09 -1.67
N GLY A 332 -0.48 20.03 -1.41
CA GLY A 332 -0.38 20.71 -0.12
C GLY A 332 -0.04 19.81 1.10
N ILE A 333 0.54 18.62 0.90
CA ILE A 333 0.83 17.68 2.00
C ILE A 333 2.14 18.09 2.68
N VAL A 334 2.09 18.46 3.95
CA VAL A 334 3.30 18.74 4.75
C VAL A 334 3.95 17.41 5.16
N GLY A 335 5.09 17.10 4.54
CA GLY A 335 5.90 15.91 4.81
C GLY A 335 7.13 16.20 5.68
N LYS A 336 8.17 15.39 5.49
CA LYS A 336 9.46 15.47 6.21
C LYS A 336 10.07 16.88 6.18
N ASP A 337 10.68 17.28 7.29
CA ASP A 337 11.35 18.58 7.50
C ASP A 337 10.45 19.79 7.18
N GLY A 338 9.13 19.63 7.23
CA GLY A 338 8.16 20.66 6.87
C GLY A 338 8.02 20.93 5.37
N ALA A 339 8.63 20.11 4.51
CA ALA A 339 8.52 20.24 3.06
C ALA A 339 7.06 20.01 2.58
N VAL A 340 6.57 20.86 1.67
CA VAL A 340 5.20 20.75 1.13
C VAL A 340 5.22 19.98 -0.19
N TYR A 341 4.76 18.74 -0.15
CA TYR A 341 4.60 17.90 -1.34
C TYR A 341 3.36 18.32 -2.14
N ASN A 342 3.56 18.49 -3.45
CA ASN A 342 2.55 18.94 -4.40
C ASN A 342 2.50 18.00 -5.61
N LYS A 343 1.64 18.34 -6.60
CA LYS A 343 1.45 17.55 -7.81
C LYS A 343 2.77 17.34 -8.52
N HIS A 344 3.06 16.10 -8.92
CA HIS A 344 4.34 15.69 -9.50
C HIS A 344 5.57 15.79 -8.58
N GLY A 345 5.40 15.97 -7.25
CA GLY A 345 6.51 16.00 -6.29
C GLY A 345 7.36 14.72 -6.19
N GLY A 346 6.85 13.61 -6.74
CA GLY A 346 7.55 12.33 -6.86
C GLY A 346 6.91 11.43 -7.92
N VAL A 347 7.52 10.28 -8.18
CA VAL A 347 7.01 9.25 -9.10
C VAL A 347 7.01 7.86 -8.46
N CYS A 348 5.94 7.09 -8.65
CA CYS A 348 5.82 5.72 -8.19
C CYS A 348 6.17 4.72 -9.30
N LEU A 349 6.81 3.62 -8.90
CA LEU A 349 7.26 2.51 -9.75
C LEU A 349 6.75 1.18 -9.18
N GLU A 350 5.43 1.06 -9.06
CA GLU A 350 4.78 -0.07 -8.38
C GLU A 350 4.77 -1.29 -9.31
N THR A 351 5.82 -2.10 -9.28
CA THR A 351 5.81 -3.39 -10.00
C THR A 351 4.77 -4.31 -9.36
N GLN A 352 3.92 -4.96 -10.17
CA GLN A 352 2.68 -5.60 -9.72
C GLN A 352 2.15 -6.62 -10.74
N GLY A 353 1.15 -7.41 -10.36
CA GLY A 353 0.19 -8.00 -11.32
C GLY A 353 -0.73 -6.91 -11.90
N PHE A 354 -1.18 -7.05 -13.15
CA PHE A 354 -1.94 -5.99 -13.83
C PHE A 354 -3.23 -5.62 -13.06
N PRO A 355 -3.62 -4.32 -13.00
CA PRO A 355 -4.84 -3.92 -12.32
C PRO A 355 -6.06 -4.63 -12.91
N ASN A 356 -7.03 -4.98 -12.06
CA ASN A 356 -8.24 -5.73 -12.42
C ASN A 356 -8.01 -7.10 -13.12
N ALA A 357 -6.80 -7.68 -13.09
CA ALA A 357 -6.50 -8.96 -13.76
C ALA A 357 -7.43 -10.12 -13.35
N ILE A 358 -7.90 -10.14 -12.10
CA ILE A 358 -8.88 -11.14 -11.61
C ILE A 358 -10.20 -11.18 -12.40
N ASN A 359 -10.55 -10.07 -13.06
CA ASN A 359 -11.76 -9.92 -13.89
C ASN A 359 -11.43 -9.79 -15.39
N THR A 360 -10.17 -9.97 -15.80
CA THR A 360 -9.67 -9.68 -17.15
C THR A 360 -8.97 -10.92 -17.70
N PRO A 361 -9.68 -11.87 -18.36
CA PRO A 361 -9.17 -13.23 -18.63
C PRO A 361 -7.93 -13.34 -19.53
N ASN A 362 -7.57 -12.27 -20.25
CA ASN A 362 -6.37 -12.19 -21.08
C ASN A 362 -5.16 -11.55 -20.39
N PHE A 363 -5.29 -11.14 -19.11
CA PHE A 363 -4.18 -10.69 -18.28
C PHE A 363 -3.56 -11.88 -17.51
N PRO A 364 -2.29 -11.80 -17.06
CA PRO A 364 -1.68 -12.82 -16.22
C PRO A 364 -2.49 -13.03 -14.92
N SER A 365 -2.74 -14.30 -14.56
CA SER A 365 -3.50 -14.63 -13.34
C SER A 365 -2.81 -14.07 -12.09
N VAL A 366 -3.64 -13.53 -11.20
CA VAL A 366 -3.25 -13.15 -9.83
C VAL A 366 -3.77 -14.13 -8.77
N VAL A 367 -4.47 -15.20 -9.17
CA VAL A 367 -4.97 -16.22 -8.24
C VAL A 367 -3.86 -17.19 -7.85
N VAL A 368 -3.70 -17.40 -6.54
CA VAL A 368 -2.75 -18.34 -5.93
C VAL A 368 -3.55 -19.45 -5.23
N GLN A 369 -3.21 -20.72 -5.44
CA GLN A 369 -3.85 -21.87 -4.80
C GLN A 369 -3.19 -22.23 -3.45
N PRO A 370 -3.90 -22.91 -2.53
CA PRO A 370 -3.28 -23.52 -1.37
C PRO A 370 -2.23 -24.57 -1.80
N GLY A 371 -1.03 -24.46 -1.23
CA GLY A 371 0.14 -25.27 -1.64
C GLY A 371 1.00 -24.65 -2.75
N GLU A 372 0.57 -23.54 -3.35
CA GLU A 372 1.41 -22.66 -4.16
C GLU A 372 1.98 -21.51 -3.31
N GLU A 373 2.93 -20.76 -3.89
CA GLU A 373 3.51 -19.55 -3.31
C GLU A 373 3.47 -18.40 -4.31
N TYR A 374 3.02 -17.23 -3.86
CA TYR A 374 3.28 -15.97 -4.54
C TYR A 374 4.70 -15.52 -4.18
N LYS A 375 5.49 -15.14 -5.19
CA LYS A 375 6.84 -14.60 -5.01
C LYS A 375 7.02 -13.35 -5.87
N HIS A 376 7.34 -12.23 -5.23
CA HIS A 376 7.57 -10.96 -5.89
C HIS A 376 8.80 -10.26 -5.32
N THR A 377 9.80 -10.04 -6.16
CA THR A 377 11.04 -9.34 -5.83
C THR A 377 11.05 -7.95 -6.48
N MET A 378 11.55 -6.96 -5.75
CA MET A 378 11.94 -5.65 -6.26
C MET A 378 13.41 -5.39 -5.87
N VAL A 379 14.26 -5.02 -6.84
CA VAL A 379 15.65 -4.64 -6.59
C VAL A 379 15.88 -3.23 -7.13
N TYR A 380 16.17 -2.31 -6.21
CA TYR A 380 16.46 -0.91 -6.44
C TYR A 380 17.99 -0.72 -6.42
N GLU A 381 18.60 -0.61 -7.60
CA GLU A 381 20.04 -0.37 -7.77
C GLU A 381 20.29 1.11 -8.03
N PHE A 382 20.98 1.76 -7.10
CA PHE A 382 21.35 3.15 -7.17
C PHE A 382 22.78 3.34 -7.68
N SER A 383 22.98 4.39 -8.45
CA SER A 383 24.29 4.87 -8.89
C SER A 383 24.25 6.40 -9.09
N ALA A 384 25.39 6.98 -9.42
CA ALA A 384 25.47 8.35 -9.93
C ALA A 384 26.28 8.35 -11.23
N GLU A 385 25.86 9.20 -12.18
CA GLU A 385 26.39 9.29 -13.55
C GLU A 385 26.55 10.75 -14.02
#